data_AF-A0A4V1NTC6-F1
#
_entry.id   AF-A0A4V1NTC6-F1
#
_cell.length_a   1.000
_cell.length_b   1.000
_cell.length_c   1.000
_cell.angle_alpha   90.00
_cell.angle_beta   90.00
_cell.angle_gamma   90.00
#
_symmetry.space_group_name_H-M   'P 1'
#
loop_
_entity.id
_entity.type
_entity.pdbx_description
1 polymer ?
#
loop_
_entity_poly.entity_id
_entity_poly.type
_entity_poly.pdbx_seq_one_letter_code
_entity_poly.pdbx_strand_id
1 'polypeptide(L)' 'MTNPRTYQETPPESPLDGRLLEGDPAIGCKVCTALAVQRREARARNDWAAACAAAREIRNHGRGHGEAG' A
#
# COMPACT_ATOMS: atom_id res chain seq x y z
N MET A 1 25.25 -34.99 14.60
CA MET A 1 25.92 -33.82 13.98
C MET A 1 24.90 -33.13 13.08
N THR A 2 24.66 -31.83 13.26
CA THR A 2 23.71 -31.09 12.41
C THR A 2 24.45 -30.59 11.17
N ASN A 3 23.82 -30.69 9.99
CA ASN A 3 24.42 -30.25 8.74
C ASN A 3 24.41 -28.71 8.68
N PRO A 4 25.52 -28.02 8.34
CA PRO A 4 25.54 -26.56 8.28
C PRO A 4 24.62 -26.07 7.16
N ARG A 5 23.71 -25.15 7.49
CA ARG A 5 22.85 -24.49 6.49
C ARG A 5 23.68 -23.46 5.75
N THR A 6 23.89 -23.68 4.45
CA THR A 6 24.45 -22.66 3.55
C THR A 6 23.40 -21.61 3.25
N TYR A 7 23.83 -20.35 3.11
CA TYR A 7 22.97 -19.25 2.68
C TYR A 7 22.47 -19.56 1.26
N GLN A 8 21.16 -19.39 1.01
CA GLN A 8 20.61 -19.59 -0.33
C GLN A 8 21.20 -18.50 -1.24
N GLU A 9 21.77 -18.89 -2.39
CA GLU A 9 22.42 -17.94 -3.32
C GLU A 9 21.43 -16.95 -3.95
N THR A 10 20.15 -17.33 -4.03
CA THR A 10 19.09 -16.47 -4.57
C THR A 10 18.06 -16.18 -3.48
N PRO A 11 17.86 -14.89 -3.11
CA PRO A 11 16.78 -14.51 -2.22
C PRO A 11 15.43 -14.96 -2.81
N PRO A 12 14.52 -15.55 -2.02
CA PRO A 12 13.18 -15.83 -2.51
C PRO A 12 12.48 -14.51 -2.86
N GLU A 13 12.03 -14.38 -4.11
CA GLU A 13 11.20 -13.25 -4.50
C GLU A 13 9.83 -13.41 -3.83
N SER A 14 9.51 -12.46 -2.95
CA SER A 14 8.17 -12.33 -2.36
C SER A 14 7.45 -11.22 -3.11
N PRO A 15 6.41 -11.53 -3.91
CA PRO A 15 5.65 -10.49 -4.57
C PRO A 15 4.99 -9.61 -3.50
N LEU A 16 5.35 -8.32 -3.49
CA LEU A 16 4.71 -7.36 -2.62
C LEU A 16 3.28 -7.16 -3.12
N ASP A 17 2.30 -7.42 -2.26
CA ASP A 17 0.92 -7.08 -2.56
C ASP A 17 0.81 -5.56 -2.66
N GLY A 18 0.51 -5.05 -3.86
CA GLY A 18 0.39 -3.62 -4.14
C GLY A 18 -0.62 -2.95 -3.22
N ARG A 19 -1.66 -3.66 -2.75
CA ARG A 19 -2.65 -3.10 -1.81
C ARG A 19 -2.04 -2.77 -0.45
N LEU A 20 -1.05 -3.55 0.01
CA LEU A 20 -0.33 -3.25 1.26
C LEU A 20 0.48 -1.97 1.12
N LEU A 21 1.06 -1.72 -0.05
CA LEU A 21 1.84 -0.52 -0.34
C LEU A 21 0.97 0.70 -0.63
N GLU A 22 -0.19 0.51 -1.25
CA GLU A 22 -1.02 1.60 -1.77
C GLU A 22 -2.14 2.00 -0.80
N GLY A 23 -2.60 1.06 0.01
CA GLY A 23 -3.82 1.18 0.81
C GLY A 23 -5.08 1.05 -0.03
N ASP A 24 -6.08 0.36 0.53
CA ASP A 24 -7.43 0.31 -0.03
C ASP A 24 -8.30 1.44 0.55
N PRO A 25 -9.00 2.19 -0.30
CA PRO A 25 -9.95 3.17 0.18
C PRO A 25 -11.12 2.48 0.89
N ALA A 26 -11.50 2.98 2.07
CA ALA A 26 -12.68 2.47 2.76
C ALA A 26 -13.97 2.79 2.00
N ILE A 27 -14.84 1.80 1.90
CA ILE A 27 -16.14 1.92 1.22
C ILE A 27 -16.98 3.00 1.92
N GLY A 28 -17.54 3.93 1.15
CA GLY A 28 -18.38 5.01 1.67
C GLY A 28 -17.61 6.18 2.30
N CYS A 29 -16.29 6.06 2.50
CA CYS A 29 -15.48 7.17 2.97
C CYS A 29 -15.14 8.13 1.82
N LYS A 30 -15.66 9.36 1.92
CA LYS A 30 -15.41 10.43 0.94
C LYS A 30 -13.94 10.82 0.87
N VAL A 31 -13.23 10.82 2.00
CA VAL A 31 -11.80 11.16 2.08
C VAL A 31 -10.96 10.10 1.37
N CYS A 32 -11.17 8.82 1.69
CA CYS A 32 -10.50 7.71 0.99
C CYS A 32 -10.76 7.73 -0.52
N THR A 33 -12.01 7.99 -0.93
CA THR A 33 -12.38 8.08 -2.34
C THR A 33 -11.64 9.22 -3.04
N ALA A 34 -11.59 10.41 -2.43
CA ALA A 34 -10.88 11.55 -2.99
C ALA A 34 -9.38 11.29 -3.10
N LEU A 35 -8.76 10.70 -2.06
CA LEU A 35 -7.34 10.34 -2.09
C LEU A 35 -7.04 9.27 -3.16
N ALA A 36 -7.95 8.33 -3.39
CA ALA A 36 -7.79 7.34 -4.46
C ALA A 36 -7.81 7.98 -5.85
N VAL A 37 -8.67 8.98 -6.08
CA VAL A 37 -8.68 9.78 -7.31
C VAL A 37 -7.37 10.56 -7.45
N GLN A 38 -6.94 11.28 -6.41
CA GLN A 38 -5.69 12.03 -6.41
C GLN A 38 -4.48 11.14 -6.72
N ARG A 39 -4.41 9.93 -6.13
CA ARG A 39 -3.38 8.93 -6.41
C ARG A 39 -3.37 8.54 -7.89
N ARG A 40 -4.54 8.27 -8.47
CA ARG A 40 -4.67 7.90 -9.89
C ARG A 40 -4.21 9.03 -10.82
N GLU A 41 -4.60 10.26 -10.55
CA GLU A 41 -4.20 11.43 -11.33
C GLU A 41 -2.70 11.75 -11.20
N ALA A 42 -2.13 11.58 -10.01
CA ALA A 42 -0.70 11.71 -9.79
C ALA A 42 0.10 10.69 -10.62
N ARG A 43 -0.35 9.43 -10.65
CA ARG A 43 0.25 8.39 -11.51
C ARG A 43 0.16 8.72 -12.99
N ALA A 44 -0.98 9.19 -13.46
CA ALA A 44 -1.17 9.58 -14.86
C ALA A 44 -0.19 10.71 -15.28
N ARG A 45 0.25 11.53 -14.33
CA ARG A 45 1.22 12.62 -14.52
C ARG A 45 2.66 12.22 -14.21
N ASN A 46 2.93 10.96 -13.86
CA ASN A 46 4.22 10.48 -13.35
C ASN A 46 4.71 11.22 -12.08
N ASP A 47 3.80 11.83 -11.32
CA ASP A 47 4.10 12.44 -10.03
C ASP A 47 4.07 11.38 -8.93
N TRP A 48 5.17 10.63 -8.84
CA TRP A 48 5.30 9.53 -7.87
C TRP A 48 5.31 10.01 -6.42
N ALA A 49 5.79 11.23 -6.15
CA ALA A 49 5.78 11.81 -4.82
C ALA A 49 4.34 12.02 -4.33
N ALA A 50 3.50 12.66 -5.14
CA ALA A 50 2.09 12.85 -4.81
C ALA A 50 1.31 11.53 -4.73
N ALA A 51 1.61 10.56 -5.61
CA ALA A 51 0.99 9.24 -5.57
C ALA A 51 1.32 8.49 -4.26
N CYS A 52 2.57 8.53 -3.82
CA CYS A 52 3.00 7.92 -2.56
C CYS A 52 2.42 8.63 -1.33
N ALA A 53 2.32 9.96 -1.36
CA ALA A 53 1.66 10.73 -0.30
C ALA A 53 0.19 10.33 -0.16
N ALA A 54 -0.57 10.33 -1.27
CA ALA A 54 -1.97 9.91 -1.25
C ALA A 54 -2.15 8.46 -0.75
N ALA A 55 -1.29 7.54 -1.18
CA ALA A 55 -1.29 6.17 -0.70
C ALA A 55 -1.04 6.06 0.82
N ARG A 56 -0.07 6.82 1.34
CA ARG A 56 0.21 6.88 2.79
C ARG A 56 -1.00 7.37 3.57
N GLU A 57 -1.65 8.43 3.08
CA GLU A 57 -2.83 8.98 3.74
C GLU A 57 -4.01 8.01 3.71
N ILE A 58 -4.23 7.27 2.62
CA ILE A 58 -5.25 6.20 2.56
C ILE A 58 -5.00 5.14 3.65
N ARG A 59 -3.76 4.64 3.77
CA ARG A 59 -3.41 3.63 4.80
C ARG A 59 -3.58 4.16 6.22
N ASN A 60 -3.22 5.42 6.44
CA ASN A 60 -3.33 6.03 7.77
C ASN A 60 -4.79 6.30 8.15
N HIS A 61 -5.58 6.80 7.21
CA HIS A 61 -7.01 7.06 7.40
C HIS A 61 -7.80 5.76 7.57
N GLY A 62 -7.42 4.71 6.84
CA GLY A 62 -7.96 3.35 6.94
C GLY A 62 -8.03 2.80 8.37
N ARG A 63 -7.01 3.08 9.20
CA ARG A 63 -6.93 2.63 10.60
C ARG A 63 -7.96 3.34 11.51
N GLY A 64 -8.54 4.45 11.06
CA GLY A 64 -9.62 5.16 11.75
C GLY A 64 -11.03 4.67 11.38
N HIS A 65 -11.18 3.77 10.41
CA HIS A 65 -12.47 3.18 10.02
C HIS A 65 -12.87 1.97 10.87
N GLY A 66 -12.44 1.94 12.14
CA GLY A 66 -12.79 0.89 13.09
C GLY A 66 -14.31 0.78 13.26
N GLU A 67 -14.82 -0.39 12.87
CA GLU A 67 -16.03 -1.07 13.38
C GLU A 67 -17.21 -0.15 13.73
N ALA A 68 -17.95 0.29 12.70
CA ALA A 68 -19.39 0.47 12.87
C ALA A 68 -20.05 -0.91 12.74
N GLY A 69 -20.00 -1.68 13.82
CA GLY A 69 -20.90 -2.82 14.06
C GLY A 69 -22.26 -2.34 14.55
#